data_AF-M5BRB3-F1
#
_entry.id   AF-M5BRB3-F1
#
_cell.length_a   1.000
_cell.length_b   1.000
_cell.length_c   1.000
_cell.angle_alpha   90.00
_cell.angle_beta   90.00
_cell.angle_gamma   90.00
#
_symmetry.space_group_name_H-M   'P 1'
#
loop_
_entity.id
_entity.type
_entity.pdbx_description
1 polymer ?
#
loop_
_entity_poly.entity_id
_entity_poly.type
_entity_poly.pdbx_seq_one_letter_code
_entity_poly.pdbx_strand_id
1 'polypeptide(L)'
;MLRSPLDTLQSSHPELATALQTISGRLHLASSQGLTSQGTGDGSNTIENRLRLSREYGALLSRIRALSGLEDFLQPKKGDAFTRAARYGPVVVINCYGQHCAALVILPNQATAGHVPLPKVTEADARKAQSDMRSSLRRKHIRERGVRVMGEQASEDCFPAVLAALWHNIVKPVLDYLGYTVRLSTL
;
A
#
# COMPACT_ATOMS: atom_id res chain seq x y z
N MET A 1 3.49 19.92 -6.20
CA MET A 1 4.33 19.45 -5.08
C MET A 1 3.44 18.74 -4.06
N LEU A 2 3.74 17.49 -3.73
CA LEU A 2 3.04 16.74 -2.67
C LEU A 2 3.57 17.22 -1.32
N ARG A 3 2.98 18.28 -0.74
CA ARG A 3 3.28 18.63 0.65
C ARG A 3 2.67 17.55 1.54
N SER A 4 3.51 16.91 2.33
CA SER A 4 3.04 15.99 3.35
C SER A 4 2.32 16.81 4.42
N PRO A 5 1.24 16.30 5.04
CA PRO A 5 0.62 16.96 6.19
C PRO A 5 1.66 17.29 7.27
N LEU A 6 2.67 16.43 7.44
CA LEU A 6 3.81 16.63 8.35
C LEU A 6 4.61 17.90 8.05
N ASP A 7 4.78 18.28 6.78
CA ASP A 7 5.51 19.51 6.42
C ASP A 7 4.75 20.76 6.89
N THR A 8 3.42 20.71 6.81
CA THR A 8 2.55 21.80 7.26
C THR A 8 2.56 21.89 8.80
N LEU A 9 2.55 20.75 9.49
CA LEU A 9 2.69 20.69 10.94
C LEU A 9 4.07 21.16 11.40
N GLN A 10 5.14 20.78 10.71
CA GLN A 10 6.51 21.19 11.03
C GLN A 10 6.69 22.71 10.93
N SER A 11 6.04 23.34 9.94
CA SER A 11 6.11 24.80 9.74
C SER A 11 5.31 25.61 10.77
N SER A 12 4.24 25.05 11.33
CA SER A 12 3.32 25.75 12.24
C SER A 12 3.60 25.42 13.71
N HIS A 13 3.86 24.15 14.02
CA HIS A 13 4.05 23.62 15.37
C HIS A 13 5.15 22.53 15.40
N PRO A 14 6.44 22.92 15.36
CA PRO A 14 7.55 21.97 15.30
C PRO A 14 7.64 21.03 16.52
N GLU A 15 7.19 21.47 17.69
CA GLU A 15 7.16 20.62 18.89
C GLU A 15 6.17 19.45 18.76
N LEU A 16 4.97 19.72 18.22
CA LEU A 16 3.95 18.69 17.98
C LEU A 16 4.40 17.71 16.89
N ALA A 17 5.09 18.20 15.86
CA ALA A 17 5.65 17.35 14.81
C ALA A 17 6.74 16.41 15.35
N THR A 18 7.64 16.93 16.19
CA THR A 18 8.69 16.12 16.83
C THR A 18 8.10 15.08 17.79
N ALA A 19 7.11 15.47 18.59
CA ALA A 19 6.40 14.54 19.46
C ALA A 19 5.68 13.43 18.67
N LEU A 20 5.06 13.78 17.54
CA LEU A 20 4.36 12.83 16.69
C LEU A 20 5.32 11.83 16.03
N GLN A 21 6.46 12.30 15.51
CA GLN A 21 7.50 11.44 14.96
C GLN A 21 8.05 10.47 16.02
N THR A 22 8.30 10.97 17.23
CA THR A 22 8.81 10.16 18.35
C THR A 22 7.84 9.06 18.74
N ILE A 23 6.56 9.38 18.94
CA ILE A 23 5.53 8.39 19.31
C ILE A 23 5.29 7.42 18.16
N SER A 24 5.24 7.90 16.91
CA SER A 24 5.08 7.05 15.72
C SER A 24 6.23 6.06 15.58
N GLY A 25 7.48 6.48 15.83
CA GLY A 25 8.65 5.61 15.81
C GLY A 25 8.57 4.52 16.89
N ARG A 26 8.22 4.91 18.13
CA ARG A 26 8.04 3.96 19.24
C ARG A 26 6.93 2.95 18.96
N LEU A 27 5.80 3.40 18.42
CA LEU A 27 4.67 2.54 18.06
C LEU A 27 5.02 1.58 16.91
N HIS A 28 5.79 2.03 15.92
CA HIS A 28 6.28 1.19 14.83
C HIS A 28 7.21 0.08 15.34
N LEU A 29 8.17 0.41 16.20
CA LEU A 29 9.07 -0.56 16.82
C LEU A 29 8.31 -1.57 17.69
N ALA A 30 7.39 -1.10 18.52
CA ALA A 30 6.56 -1.98 19.36
C ALA A 30 5.66 -2.90 18.53
N SER A 31 5.17 -2.43 17.39
CA SER A 31 4.38 -3.24 16.46
C SER A 31 5.23 -4.32 15.81
N SER A 32 6.41 -3.98 15.30
CA SER A 32 7.34 -4.93 14.69
C SER A 32 7.82 -6.00 15.67
N GLN A 33 8.07 -5.64 16.93
CA GLN A 33 8.45 -6.58 18.00
C GLN A 33 7.31 -7.55 18.36
N GLY A 34 6.06 -7.08 18.37
CA GLY A 34 4.88 -7.92 18.61
C GLY A 34 4.64 -8.98 17.51
N LEU A 35 5.04 -8.70 16.27
CA LEU A 35 5.01 -9.68 15.17
C LEU A 35 6.10 -10.76 15.30
N THR A 36 7.24 -10.45 15.93
CA THR A 36 8.36 -11.39 16.11
C THR A 36 8.28 -12.22 17.40
N SER A 37 7.53 -11.77 18.42
CA SER A 37 7.52 -12.34 19.78
C SER A 37 6.34 -13.28 20.09
N GLN A 38 5.64 -13.80 19.06
CA GLN A 38 4.52 -14.74 19.28
C GLN A 38 4.91 -16.08 19.97
N GLY A 39 6.17 -16.31 20.32
CA GLY A 39 6.67 -17.56 20.90
C GLY A 39 7.16 -17.53 22.37
N THR A 40 7.25 -16.38 23.04
CA THR A 40 7.81 -16.29 24.40
C THR A 40 6.89 -15.51 25.34
N GLY A 41 6.61 -16.06 26.53
CA GLY A 41 5.54 -15.66 27.47
C GLY A 41 5.57 -14.24 28.09
N ASP A 42 6.17 -13.25 27.43
CA ASP A 42 6.19 -11.82 27.85
C ASP A 42 5.22 -10.94 27.03
N GLY A 43 4.21 -11.58 26.40
CA GLY A 43 3.24 -10.93 25.52
C GLY A 43 2.34 -9.88 26.21
N SER A 44 2.14 -9.97 27.52
CA SER A 44 1.26 -9.04 28.25
C SER A 44 1.83 -7.62 28.32
N ASN A 45 3.12 -7.48 28.65
CA ASN A 45 3.79 -6.19 28.75
C ASN A 45 3.90 -5.49 27.38
N THR A 46 4.12 -6.25 26.32
CA THR A 46 4.23 -5.71 24.95
C THR A 46 2.88 -5.23 24.41
N ILE A 47 1.78 -5.96 24.70
CA ILE A 47 0.42 -5.55 24.33
C ILE A 47 -0.01 -4.30 25.11
N GLU A 48 0.25 -4.25 26.42
CA GLU A 48 -0.11 -3.11 27.27
C GLU A 48 0.65 -1.85 26.86
N ASN A 49 1.97 -1.97 26.61
CA ASN A 49 2.78 -0.86 26.12
C ASN A 49 2.31 -0.37 24.74
N ARG A 50 1.95 -1.28 23.82
CA ARG A 50 1.38 -0.92 22.51
C ARG A 50 0.05 -0.19 22.65
N LEU A 51 -0.82 -0.65 23.53
CA LEU A 51 -2.12 -0.01 23.79
C LEU A 51 -1.94 1.39 24.37
N ARG A 52 -1.00 1.56 25.31
CA ARG A 52 -0.63 2.86 25.87
C ARG A 52 -0.10 3.81 24.80
N LEU A 53 0.87 3.39 23.99
CA LEU A 53 1.42 4.20 22.90
C LEU A 53 0.35 4.58 21.86
N SER A 54 -0.60 3.69 21.57
CA SER A 54 -1.73 3.97 20.68
C SER A 54 -2.65 5.05 21.24
N ARG A 55 -2.93 5.02 22.56
CA ARG A 55 -3.70 6.07 23.24
C ARG A 55 -2.96 7.41 23.24
N GLU A 56 -1.67 7.41 23.58
CA GLU A 56 -0.83 8.63 23.55
C GLU A 56 -0.78 9.23 22.14
N TYR A 57 -0.62 8.40 21.11
CA TYR A 57 -0.68 8.81 19.71
C TYR A 57 -2.04 9.41 19.33
N GLY A 58 -3.14 8.76 19.72
CA GLY A 58 -4.50 9.25 19.46
C GLY A 58 -4.81 10.58 20.16
N ALA A 59 -4.35 10.76 21.40
CA ALA A 59 -4.47 12.01 22.14
C ALA A 59 -3.67 13.14 21.47
N LEU A 60 -2.45 12.85 21.00
CA LEU A 60 -1.63 13.81 20.27
C LEU A 60 -2.28 14.22 18.94
N LEU A 61 -2.83 13.27 18.19
CA LEU A 61 -3.58 13.57 16.97
C LEU A 61 -4.80 14.45 17.24
N SER A 62 -5.50 14.21 18.35
CA SER A 62 -6.67 15.01 18.73
C SER A 62 -6.28 16.45 19.03
N ARG A 63 -5.14 16.67 19.71
CA ARG A 63 -4.59 18.02 19.94
C ARG A 63 -4.20 18.71 18.64
N ILE A 64 -3.58 18.00 17.71
CA ILE A 64 -3.21 18.55 16.40
C ILE A 64 -4.46 18.94 15.59
N ARG A 65 -5.50 18.12 15.63
CA ARG A 65 -6.77 18.38 14.93
C ARG A 65 -7.61 19.49 15.54
N ALA A 66 -7.33 19.91 16.77
CA ALA A 66 -7.96 21.08 17.39
C ALA A 66 -7.36 22.41 16.90
N LEU A 67 -6.27 22.38 16.13
CA LEU A 67 -5.64 23.57 15.57
C LEU A 67 -6.31 23.95 14.25
N SER A 68 -6.52 25.26 14.06
CA SER A 68 -7.09 25.81 12.83
C SER A 68 -6.26 25.43 11.61
N GLY A 69 -6.89 24.83 10.60
CA GLY A 69 -6.25 24.37 9.36
C GLY A 69 -5.63 22.97 9.40
N LEU A 70 -5.73 22.26 10.54
CA LEU A 70 -5.24 20.89 10.73
C LEU A 70 -6.35 19.92 11.16
N GLU A 71 -7.61 20.29 10.98
CA GLU A 71 -8.79 19.53 11.42
C GLU A 71 -8.84 18.13 10.78
N ASP A 72 -8.45 18.05 9.50
CA ASP A 72 -8.38 16.81 8.73
C ASP A 72 -6.97 16.16 8.78
N PHE A 73 -6.08 16.59 9.68
CA PHE A 73 -4.71 16.07 9.78
C PHE A 73 -4.70 14.55 10.05
N LEU A 74 -4.05 13.81 9.14
CA LEU A 74 -3.99 12.35 9.12
C LEU A 74 -5.35 11.67 9.30
N GLN A 75 -6.45 12.33 8.92
CA GLN A 75 -7.74 11.66 8.77
C GLN A 75 -7.78 10.96 7.40
N PRO A 76 -8.46 9.81 7.30
CA PRO A 76 -8.83 9.25 6.00
C PRO A 76 -9.51 10.34 5.17
N LYS A 77 -9.08 10.52 3.92
CA LYS A 77 -9.76 11.49 3.06
C LYS A 77 -11.22 11.08 2.91
N LYS A 78 -12.13 12.04 3.10
CA LYS A 78 -13.58 11.86 2.97
C LYS A 78 -13.94 11.50 1.50
N GLY A 79 -15.12 10.90 1.32
CA GLY A 79 -15.63 10.33 0.05
C GLY A 79 -15.35 11.17 -1.21
N ASP A 80 -15.49 12.49 -1.12
CA ASP A 80 -15.27 13.41 -2.24
C ASP A 80 -13.86 13.33 -2.84
N ALA A 81 -12.85 12.98 -2.03
CA ALA A 81 -11.50 12.79 -2.52
C ALA A 81 -11.36 11.51 -3.36
N PHE A 82 -12.09 10.45 -3.00
CA PHE A 82 -12.15 9.21 -3.78
C PHE A 82 -12.87 9.44 -5.11
N THR A 83 -14.00 10.15 -5.08
CA THR A 83 -14.72 10.56 -6.29
C THR A 83 -13.84 11.40 -7.21
N ARG A 84 -13.08 12.37 -6.67
CA ARG A 84 -12.12 13.16 -7.45
C ARG A 84 -10.98 12.33 -8.03
N ALA A 85 -10.49 11.34 -7.28
CA ALA A 85 -9.40 10.46 -7.73
C ALA A 85 -9.85 9.55 -8.89
N ALA A 86 -11.08 9.04 -8.83
CA ALA A 86 -11.67 8.19 -9.87
C ALA A 86 -12.43 8.97 -10.96
N ARG A 87 -12.21 10.28 -11.09
CA ARG A 87 -12.95 11.13 -12.05
C ARG A 87 -12.81 10.71 -13.52
N TYR A 88 -11.73 10.01 -13.86
CA TYR A 88 -11.45 9.54 -15.22
C TYR A 88 -11.60 8.02 -15.37
N GLY A 89 -12.13 7.35 -14.35
CA GLY A 89 -12.33 5.91 -14.35
C GLY A 89 -11.90 5.24 -13.05
N PRO A 90 -12.15 3.92 -12.92
CA PRO A 90 -11.79 3.16 -11.73
C PRO A 90 -10.29 3.21 -11.42
N VAL A 91 -9.95 3.45 -10.15
CA VAL A 91 -8.56 3.39 -9.66
C VAL A 91 -8.42 2.16 -8.78
N VAL A 92 -7.46 1.30 -9.09
CA VAL A 92 -7.19 0.07 -8.33
C VAL A 92 -5.85 0.17 -7.64
N VAL A 93 -5.85 0.02 -6.32
CA VAL A 93 -4.64 -0.01 -5.48
C VAL A 93 -4.45 -1.42 -4.95
N ILE A 94 -3.32 -2.05 -5.27
CA ILE A 94 -2.99 -3.38 -4.78
C ILE A 94 -2.15 -3.22 -3.52
N ASN A 95 -2.61 -3.82 -2.43
CA ASN A 95 -1.90 -3.86 -1.15
C ASN A 95 -1.53 -5.31 -0.82
N CYS A 96 -0.24 -5.57 -0.63
CA CYS A 96 0.29 -6.90 -0.31
C CYS A 96 0.99 -6.84 1.05
N TYR A 97 0.54 -7.64 2.02
CA TYR A 97 1.14 -7.72 3.34
C TYR A 97 1.16 -9.17 3.85
N GLY A 98 2.35 -9.75 3.97
CA GLY A 98 2.52 -11.14 4.40
C GLY A 98 1.74 -12.12 3.53
N GLN A 99 0.76 -12.80 4.15
CA GLN A 99 -0.11 -13.80 3.50
C GLN A 99 -1.42 -13.20 2.98
N HIS A 100 -1.68 -11.92 3.21
CA HIS A 100 -2.93 -11.27 2.83
C HIS A 100 -2.65 -10.18 1.80
N CYS A 101 -3.12 -10.42 0.58
CA CYS A 101 -3.14 -9.42 -0.47
C CYS A 101 -4.59 -9.04 -0.79
N ALA A 102 -4.79 -7.77 -1.09
CA ALA A 102 -6.09 -7.24 -1.48
C ALA A 102 -5.94 -6.13 -2.51
N ALA A 103 -6.94 -6.00 -3.38
CA ALA A 103 -7.10 -4.82 -4.21
C ALA A 103 -8.19 -3.92 -3.62
N LEU A 104 -7.88 -2.65 -3.47
CA LEU A 104 -8.83 -1.59 -3.16
C LEU A 104 -9.26 -0.94 -4.46
N VAL A 105 -10.56 -0.93 -4.72
CA VAL A 105 -11.16 -0.44 -5.96
C VAL A 105 -11.92 0.84 -5.66
N ILE A 106 -11.49 1.95 -6.27
CA ILE A 106 -12.16 3.23 -6.14
C ILE A 106 -12.93 3.46 -7.43
N LEU A 107 -14.26 3.47 -7.33
CA LEU A 107 -15.15 3.68 -8.47
C LEU A 107 -15.53 5.17 -8.61
N PRO A 108 -15.76 5.65 -9.83
CA PRO A 108 -16.34 6.97 -10.05
C PRO A 108 -17.68 7.07 -9.33
N ASN A 109 -17.98 8.24 -8.76
CA ASN A 109 -19.25 8.54 -8.08
C ASN A 109 -19.57 7.66 -6.85
N GLN A 110 -18.59 6.92 -6.33
CA GLN A 110 -18.74 6.17 -5.07
C GLN A 110 -17.84 6.77 -3.98
N ALA A 111 -18.44 7.05 -2.83
CA ALA A 111 -17.74 7.61 -1.66
C ALA A 111 -16.91 6.56 -0.90
N THR A 112 -17.09 5.28 -1.20
CA THR A 112 -16.44 4.14 -0.51
C THR A 112 -15.58 3.35 -1.48
N ALA A 113 -14.43 2.87 -1.00
CA ALA A 113 -13.61 1.93 -1.76
C ALA A 113 -14.16 0.51 -1.64
N GLY A 114 -14.29 -0.18 -2.78
CA GLY A 114 -14.52 -1.61 -2.84
C GLY A 114 -13.28 -2.39 -2.42
N HIS A 115 -13.48 -3.60 -1.90
CA HIS A 115 -12.42 -4.48 -1.44
C HIS A 115 -12.49 -5.83 -2.17
N VAL A 116 -11.40 -6.21 -2.82
CA VAL A 116 -11.24 -7.48 -3.54
C VAL A 116 -10.12 -8.28 -2.87
N PRO A 117 -10.44 -9.35 -2.13
CA PRO A 117 -9.42 -10.25 -1.60
C PRO A 117 -8.64 -10.92 -2.73
N LEU A 118 -7.32 -10.99 -2.60
CA LEU A 118 -6.42 -11.69 -3.53
C LEU A 118 -5.74 -12.87 -2.82
N PRO A 119 -6.48 -13.93 -2.44
CA PRO A 119 -5.96 -15.01 -1.60
C PRO A 119 -4.89 -15.87 -2.28
N LYS A 120 -4.76 -15.77 -3.61
CA LYS A 120 -3.77 -16.51 -4.41
C LYS A 120 -2.44 -15.77 -4.55
N VAL A 121 -2.29 -14.63 -3.88
CA VAL A 121 -1.08 -13.80 -3.95
C VAL A 121 -0.58 -13.58 -2.55
N THR A 122 0.71 -13.83 -2.36
CA THR A 122 1.43 -13.43 -1.15
C THR A 122 2.38 -12.27 -1.45
N GLU A 123 2.85 -11.60 -0.40
CA GLU A 123 3.90 -10.59 -0.54
C GLU A 123 5.18 -11.17 -1.16
N ALA A 124 5.51 -12.43 -0.82
CA ALA A 124 6.66 -13.13 -1.39
C ALA A 124 6.50 -13.31 -2.92
N ASP A 125 5.30 -13.70 -3.37
CA ASP A 125 5.00 -13.84 -4.80
C ASP A 125 5.10 -12.51 -5.54
N ALA A 126 4.56 -11.43 -4.96
CA ALA A 126 4.64 -10.09 -5.52
C ALA A 126 6.11 -9.60 -5.63
N ARG A 127 6.92 -9.86 -4.60
CA ARG A 127 8.34 -9.53 -4.57
C ARG A 127 9.14 -10.34 -5.59
N LYS A 128 8.84 -11.63 -5.72
CA LYS A 128 9.43 -12.51 -6.74
C LYS A 128 9.08 -12.02 -8.14
N ALA A 129 7.81 -11.78 -8.43
CA ALA A 129 7.34 -11.23 -9.70
C ALA A 129 8.02 -9.90 -10.05
N GLN A 130 8.18 -9.00 -9.07
CA GLN A 130 8.92 -7.73 -9.27
C GLN A 130 10.39 -7.98 -9.63
N SER A 131 11.06 -8.89 -8.92
CA SER A 131 12.46 -9.25 -9.18
C SER A 131 12.65 -9.85 -10.57
N ASP A 132 11.80 -10.82 -10.93
CA ASP A 132 11.81 -11.53 -12.21
C ASP A 132 11.48 -10.61 -13.39
N MET A 133 10.52 -9.70 -13.21
CA MET A 133 10.19 -8.66 -14.18
C MET A 133 11.39 -7.72 -14.38
N ARG A 134 12.03 -7.26 -13.30
CA ARG A 134 13.17 -6.34 -13.35
C ARG A 134 14.41 -6.98 -13.99
N SER A 135 14.70 -8.25 -13.67
CA SER A 135 15.82 -8.98 -14.27
C SER A 135 15.60 -9.20 -15.77
N SER A 136 14.38 -9.55 -16.18
CA SER A 136 14.03 -9.75 -17.59
C SER A 136 14.08 -8.45 -18.40
N LEU A 137 13.58 -7.33 -17.84
CA LEU A 137 13.69 -6.01 -18.49
C LEU A 137 15.14 -5.54 -18.65
N ARG A 138 16.00 -5.80 -17.64
CA ARG A 138 17.44 -5.50 -17.73
C ARG A 138 18.13 -6.31 -18.82
N ARG A 139 17.85 -7.61 -18.90
CA ARG A 139 18.42 -8.53 -19.90
C ARG A 139 17.98 -8.19 -21.32
N LYS A 140 16.74 -7.73 -21.50
CA LYS A 140 16.20 -7.34 -22.81
C LYS A 140 16.57 -5.91 -23.25
N HIS A 141 17.49 -5.23 -22.56
CA HIS A 141 17.88 -3.83 -22.83
C HIS A 141 16.73 -2.82 -22.86
N ILE A 142 15.61 -3.11 -22.18
CA ILE A 142 14.51 -2.16 -22.06
C ILE A 142 14.74 -1.34 -20.79
N ARG A 143 15.71 -0.41 -20.80
CA ARG A 143 15.65 0.84 -20.01
C ARG A 143 16.76 1.85 -20.32
N GLU A 144 16.29 3.10 -20.44
CA GLU A 144 16.91 4.41 -20.19
C GLU A 144 18.40 4.61 -20.50
N ARG A 145 18.67 5.43 -21.52
CA ARG A 145 19.97 6.05 -21.87
C ARG A 145 20.99 5.15 -22.58
N GLY A 146 20.65 4.75 -23.81
CA GLY A 146 21.60 4.81 -24.94
C GLY A 146 22.87 3.95 -24.95
N VAL A 147 23.12 3.05 -23.99
CA VAL A 147 24.33 2.20 -24.00
C VAL A 147 23.94 0.72 -24.02
N ARG A 148 24.27 0.05 -25.13
CA ARG A 148 24.10 -1.40 -25.33
C ARG A 148 25.27 -2.13 -24.68
N VAL A 149 25.02 -3.02 -23.73
CA VAL A 149 26.03 -3.95 -23.20
C VAL A 149 25.75 -5.32 -23.79
N MET A 150 26.55 -5.73 -24.77
CA MET A 150 26.42 -7.05 -25.41
C MET A 150 26.70 -8.14 -24.37
N GLY A 151 25.69 -8.96 -24.04
CA GLY A 151 25.83 -10.05 -23.06
C GLY A 151 24.83 -11.18 -23.29
N GLU A 152 25.37 -12.28 -23.80
CA GLU A 152 24.95 -13.69 -23.87
C GLU A 152 23.51 -14.14 -23.59
N GLN A 153 23.02 -14.98 -24.50
CA GLN A 153 21.72 -15.66 -24.49
C GLN A 153 21.66 -16.87 -23.55
N ALA A 154 20.42 -17.34 -23.32
CA ALA A 154 20.02 -18.62 -22.73
C ALA A 154 19.77 -18.66 -21.21
N SER A 155 18.88 -17.80 -20.73
CA SER A 155 18.08 -18.12 -19.55
C SER A 155 16.62 -17.91 -19.93
N GLU A 156 15.77 -18.92 -19.66
CA GLU A 156 14.34 -18.88 -19.94
C GLU A 156 13.76 -17.53 -19.57
N ASP A 157 13.14 -16.89 -20.56
CA ASP A 157 12.50 -15.60 -20.38
C ASP A 157 11.30 -15.80 -19.45
N CYS A 158 11.48 -15.54 -18.16
CA CYS A 158 10.43 -15.69 -17.15
C CYS A 158 9.34 -14.60 -17.28
N PHE A 159 9.50 -13.66 -18.22
CA PHE A 159 8.59 -12.56 -18.45
C PHE A 159 7.15 -12.98 -18.79
N PRO A 160 6.89 -13.93 -19.72
CA PRO A 160 5.53 -14.40 -20.00
C PRO A 160 4.91 -15.11 -18.80
N ALA A 161 5.70 -15.87 -18.03
CA ALA A 161 5.22 -16.55 -16.82
C ALA A 161 4.81 -15.55 -15.73
N VAL A 162 5.59 -14.47 -15.53
CA VAL A 162 5.24 -13.38 -14.60
C VAL A 162 3.95 -12.68 -15.04
N LEU A 163 3.81 -12.33 -16.32
CA LEU A 163 2.59 -11.71 -16.83
C LEU A 163 1.37 -12.62 -16.68
N ALA A 164 1.52 -13.92 -16.97
CA ALA A 164 0.46 -14.90 -16.77
C ALA A 164 0.06 -14.99 -15.29
N ALA A 165 1.01 -15.03 -14.36
CA ALA A 165 0.73 -15.05 -12.93
C ALA A 165 0.00 -13.78 -12.47
N LEU A 166 0.45 -12.59 -12.89
CA LEU A 166 -0.21 -11.31 -12.59
C LEU A 166 -1.64 -11.28 -13.15
N TRP A 167 -1.82 -11.78 -14.38
CA TRP A 167 -3.14 -11.84 -15.00
C TRP A 167 -4.12 -12.70 -14.19
N HIS A 168 -3.77 -13.96 -13.93
CA HIS A 168 -4.69 -14.90 -13.29
C HIS A 168 -4.95 -14.58 -11.82
N ASN A 169 -3.95 -14.04 -11.12
CA ASN A 169 -4.01 -13.89 -9.66
C ASN A 169 -4.41 -12.48 -9.21
N ILE A 170 -4.24 -11.45 -10.06
CA ILE A 170 -4.53 -10.05 -9.71
C ILE A 170 -5.51 -9.43 -10.71
N VAL A 171 -5.14 -9.38 -11.98
CA VAL A 171 -5.89 -8.59 -12.98
C VAL A 171 -7.27 -9.17 -13.20
N LYS A 172 -7.38 -10.48 -13.44
CA LYS A 172 -8.66 -11.15 -13.68
C LYS A 172 -9.64 -10.97 -12.50
N PRO A 173 -9.28 -11.27 -11.23
CA PRO A 173 -10.19 -11.03 -10.10
C PRO A 173 -10.68 -9.57 -9.99
N VAL A 174 -9.81 -8.61 -10.27
CA VAL A 174 -10.17 -7.18 -10.26
C VAL A 174 -11.11 -6.83 -11.41
N LEU A 175 -10.84 -7.32 -12.62
CA LEU A 175 -11.71 -7.08 -13.78
C LEU A 175 -13.06 -7.80 -13.65
N ASP A 176 -13.07 -8.99 -13.04
CA ASP A 176 -14.29 -9.73 -12.68
C ASP A 176 -15.13 -8.90 -11.70
N TYR A 177 -14.51 -8.33 -10.66
CA TYR A 177 -15.18 -7.44 -9.71
C TYR A 177 -15.74 -6.17 -10.37
N LEU A 178 -15.02 -5.61 -11.35
CA LEU A 178 -15.46 -4.46 -12.13
C LEU A 178 -16.52 -4.80 -13.20
N GLY A 179 -16.78 -6.09 -13.44
CA GLY A 179 -17.73 -6.56 -14.45
C GLY A 179 -17.22 -6.51 -15.90
N TYR A 180 -15.91 -6.36 -16.12
CA TYR A 180 -15.33 -6.22 -17.47
C TYR A 180 -15.00 -7.55 -18.18
N THR A 181 -15.06 -8.66 -17.47
CA THR A 181 -14.73 -10.01 -17.97
C THR A 181 -15.95 -10.92 -18.10
N VAL A 182 -17.14 -10.43 -17.76
CA VAL A 182 -18.38 -11.10 -18.12
C VAL A 182 -18.44 -11.12 -19.65
N ARG A 183 -18.26 -12.32 -20.23
CA ARG A 183 -18.57 -12.51 -21.65
C ARG A 183 -20.03 -12.10 -21.83
N LEU A 184 -20.28 -11.19 -22.77
CA LEU A 184 -21.59 -11.02 -23.38
C LEU A 184 -21.98 -12.36 -24.00
N SER A 185 -22.57 -13.25 -23.19
CA SER A 185 -23.25 -14.42 -23.69
C SER A 185 -24.60 -13.96 -24.20
N THR A 186 -24.87 -14.27 -25.47
CA THR A 186 -26.18 -14.31 -26.14
C THR A 186 -26.76 -12.99 -26.66
N LEU A 187 -26.50 -12.72 -27.93
CA LEU A 187 -27.55 -12.49 -28.93
C LEU A 187 -27.31 -13.46 -30.09
#